data_AF-A0A530Y3K5-F1
#
_entry.id   AF-A0A530Y3K5-F1
#
_cell.length_a   1.000
_cell.length_b   1.000
_cell.length_c   1.000
_cell.angle_alpha   90.00
_cell.angle_beta   90.00
_cell.angle_gamma   90.00
#
_symmetry.space_group_name_H-M   'P 1'
#
loop_
_entity.id
_entity.type
_entity.pdbx_description
1 polymer ?
#
loop_
_entity_poly.entity_id
_entity_poly.type
_entity_poly.pdbx_seq_one_letter_code
_entity_poly.pdbx_strand_id
1 'polypeptide(L)'
;IRPHRLLPGVQGPLRADGFEILCIRENTEGEYSGAGGRVHSGTANEVAIETAIFTRAGVERIMRFGFEQARARRKKLASVTKSNAQKHSMVFWDEVTREVAKDYADVEVSHYHIDAIAARMVLAPESLDVIVASNLFGDILTDIGEAIQGGLGYAASAYINPDRSAPSMF
;
A
#
# COMPACT_ATOMS: atom_id res chain seq x y z
N ILE A 1 1.64 -7.44 4.87
CA ILE A 1 2.22 -6.53 5.89
C ILE A 1 3.70 -6.40 5.64
N ARG A 2 4.22 -5.17 5.68
CA ARG A 2 5.64 -4.84 5.50
C ARG A 2 6.01 -3.71 6.46
N PRO A 3 6.63 -4.01 7.62
CA PRO A 3 7.08 -2.98 8.55
C PRO A 3 8.38 -2.35 8.05
N HIS A 4 8.49 -1.03 8.17
CA HIS A 4 9.69 -0.26 7.86
C HIS A 4 10.07 0.60 9.05
N ARG A 5 11.24 0.34 9.64
CA ARG A 5 11.69 1.04 10.84
C ARG A 5 13.18 1.28 10.77
N LEU A 6 13.59 2.54 10.98
CA LEU A 6 14.98 2.86 11.21
C LEU A 6 15.39 2.40 12.62
N LEU A 7 16.22 1.37 12.71
CA LEU A 7 16.64 0.77 13.99
C LEU A 7 17.73 1.63 14.66
N PRO A 8 17.80 1.66 16.01
CA PRO A 8 18.86 2.36 16.72
C PRO A 8 20.25 1.89 16.27
N GLY A 9 21.10 2.85 15.88
CA GLY A 9 22.47 2.59 15.41
C GLY A 9 22.60 2.25 13.93
N VAL A 10 21.49 2.07 13.20
CA VAL A 10 21.51 1.93 11.73
C VAL A 10 21.48 3.32 11.09
N GLN A 11 22.43 3.60 10.19
CA GLN A 11 22.39 4.80 9.36
C GLN A 11 21.65 4.51 8.05
N GLY A 12 20.45 5.06 7.93
CA GLY A 12 19.69 5.05 6.69
C GLY A 12 20.21 6.10 5.69
N PRO A 13 19.76 6.08 4.42
CA PRO A 13 20.14 7.07 3.44
C PRO A 13 19.53 8.47 3.69
N LEU A 14 18.53 8.56 4.59
CA LEU A 14 17.86 9.81 4.93
C LEU A 14 18.51 10.49 6.14
N ARG A 15 18.40 11.82 6.21
CA ARG A 15 18.76 12.62 7.40
C ARG A 15 17.68 12.58 8.51
N ALA A 16 16.91 11.50 8.58
CA ALA A 16 15.85 11.34 9.56
C ALA A 16 16.40 10.63 10.81
N ASP A 17 16.02 11.12 11.99
CA ASP A 17 16.48 10.57 13.28
C ASP A 17 15.73 9.28 13.67
N GLY A 18 14.60 9.00 13.03
CA GLY A 18 13.82 7.79 13.26
C GLY A 18 12.43 7.85 12.62
N PHE A 19 11.94 6.70 12.17
CA PHE A 19 10.58 6.53 11.69
C PHE A 19 10.13 5.09 11.89
N GLU A 20 8.81 4.89 11.88
CA GLU A 20 8.21 3.56 11.93
C GLU A 20 6.92 3.58 11.12
N ILE A 21 6.96 2.95 9.96
CA ILE A 21 5.88 2.90 8.97
C ILE A 21 5.45 1.43 8.83
N LEU A 22 4.15 1.20 8.77
CA LEU A 22 3.58 -0.11 8.47
C LEU A 22 2.84 -0.08 7.15
N CYS A 23 3.40 -0.73 6.12
CA CYS A 23 2.76 -0.86 4.82
C CYS A 23 1.84 -2.11 4.79
N ILE A 24 0.60 -1.85 4.42
CA ILE A 24 -0.50 -2.81 4.27
C ILE A 24 -0.86 -2.86 2.79
N ARG A 25 -0.27 -3.83 2.10
CA ARG A 25 -0.45 -4.07 0.66
C ARG A 25 -1.59 -5.06 0.43
N GLU A 26 -2.54 -4.69 -0.44
CA GLU A 26 -3.48 -5.65 -1.05
C GLU A 26 -2.68 -6.65 -1.90
N ASN A 27 -2.94 -7.95 -1.76
CA ASN A 27 -2.05 -8.99 -2.27
C ASN A 27 -2.76 -10.11 -3.05
N THR A 28 -4.02 -9.91 -3.44
CA THR A 28 -4.84 -10.94 -4.09
C THR A 28 -5.55 -10.45 -5.35
N GLU A 29 -5.61 -9.15 -5.59
CA GLU A 29 -6.27 -8.55 -6.75
C GLU A 29 -5.52 -7.27 -7.19
N GLY A 30 -6.23 -6.33 -7.79
CA GLY A 30 -5.70 -5.06 -8.25
C GLY A 30 -5.02 -5.15 -9.61
N GLU A 31 -3.92 -4.43 -9.75
CA GLU A 31 -3.17 -4.28 -11.00
C GLU A 31 -2.41 -5.56 -11.38
N TYR A 32 -2.18 -6.47 -10.43
CA TYR A 32 -1.51 -7.77 -10.67
C TYR A 32 -2.52 -8.92 -10.86
N SER A 33 -3.70 -8.62 -11.41
CA SER A 33 -4.75 -9.62 -11.65
C SER A 33 -4.39 -10.62 -12.77
N GLY A 34 -3.45 -10.26 -13.65
CA GLY A 34 -3.11 -11.01 -14.85
C GLY A 34 -4.18 -10.95 -15.95
N ALA A 35 -5.20 -10.10 -15.80
CA ALA A 35 -6.24 -9.93 -16.79
C ALA A 35 -5.79 -8.99 -17.90
N GLY A 36 -5.57 -9.53 -19.10
CA GLY A 36 -5.08 -8.74 -20.21
C GLY A 36 -4.80 -9.58 -21.44
N GLY A 37 -3.98 -9.04 -22.34
CA GLY A 37 -3.54 -9.75 -23.53
C GLY A 37 -2.75 -8.87 -24.48
N ARG A 38 -2.12 -9.51 -25.46
CA ARG A 38 -1.41 -8.86 -26.56
C ARG A 38 -1.95 -9.37 -27.90
N VAL A 39 -2.11 -8.47 -28.86
CA VAL A 39 -2.49 -8.80 -30.24
C VAL A 39 -1.48 -8.18 -31.21
N HIS A 40 -1.33 -8.83 -32.38
CA HIS A 40 -0.37 -8.45 -33.41
C HIS A 40 1.08 -8.41 -32.92
N SER A 41 1.43 -9.32 -32.01
CA SER A 41 2.74 -9.32 -31.34
C SER A 41 3.90 -9.37 -32.32
N GLY A 42 4.90 -8.50 -32.11
CA GLY A 42 6.08 -8.41 -32.97
C GLY A 42 5.87 -7.60 -34.26
N THR A 43 4.75 -6.88 -34.38
CA THR A 43 4.48 -5.97 -35.51
C THR A 43 4.39 -4.52 -35.04
N ALA A 44 4.47 -3.56 -35.96
CA ALA A 44 4.29 -2.14 -35.65
C ALA A 44 2.87 -1.78 -35.14
N ASN A 45 1.89 -2.65 -35.36
CA ASN A 45 0.50 -2.49 -34.92
C ASN A 45 0.20 -3.25 -33.63
N GLU A 46 1.24 -3.64 -32.88
CA GLU A 46 1.08 -4.38 -31.65
C GLU A 46 0.30 -3.57 -30.59
N VAL A 47 -0.66 -4.24 -29.94
CA VAL A 47 -1.47 -3.67 -28.87
C VAL A 47 -1.38 -4.57 -27.65
N ALA A 48 -1.19 -3.97 -26.48
CA ALA A 48 -1.24 -4.62 -25.18
C ALA A 48 -2.37 -4.01 -24.34
N ILE A 49 -3.12 -4.87 -23.66
CA ILE A 49 -4.18 -4.48 -22.73
C ILE A 49 -3.86 -5.11 -21.39
N GLU A 50 -3.89 -4.31 -20.34
CA GLU A 50 -3.77 -4.74 -18.95
C GLU A 50 -4.97 -4.20 -18.18
N THR A 51 -5.62 -5.06 -17.40
CA THR A 51 -6.86 -4.74 -16.68
C THR A 51 -6.64 -4.96 -15.19
N ALA A 52 -6.69 -3.88 -14.44
CA ALA A 52 -6.70 -3.97 -12.99
C ALA A 52 -8.12 -4.35 -12.50
N ILE A 53 -8.23 -5.39 -11.68
CA ILE A 53 -9.51 -5.89 -11.16
C ILE A 53 -9.56 -5.62 -9.66
N PHE A 54 -10.54 -4.84 -9.24
CA PHE A 54 -10.79 -4.55 -7.82
C PHE A 54 -12.19 -5.03 -7.45
N THR A 55 -12.31 -5.73 -6.33
CA THR A 55 -13.59 -6.19 -5.82
C THR A 55 -13.92 -5.46 -4.53
N ARG A 56 -15.22 -5.23 -4.27
CA ARG A 56 -15.66 -4.63 -3.01
C ARG A 56 -15.19 -5.43 -1.80
N ALA A 57 -15.28 -6.76 -1.89
CA ALA A 57 -14.85 -7.65 -0.81
C ALA A 57 -13.34 -7.54 -0.54
N GLY A 58 -12.50 -7.51 -1.58
CA GLY A 58 -11.04 -7.38 -1.45
C GLY A 58 -10.63 -6.03 -0.86
N VAL A 59 -11.15 -4.93 -1.43
CA VAL A 59 -10.87 -3.57 -0.99
C VAL A 59 -11.36 -3.31 0.44
N GLU A 60 -12.59 -3.71 0.77
CA GLU A 60 -13.12 -3.52 2.13
C GLU A 60 -12.31 -4.32 3.17
N ARG A 61 -11.95 -5.57 2.86
CA ARG A 61 -11.15 -6.43 3.75
C ARG A 61 -9.80 -5.79 4.07
N ILE A 62 -9.06 -5.33 3.06
CA ILE A 62 -7.73 -4.74 3.28
C ILE A 62 -7.85 -3.39 4.00
N MET A 63 -8.87 -2.59 3.70
CA MET A 63 -9.14 -1.33 4.40
C MET A 63 -9.39 -1.56 5.88
N ARG A 64 -10.35 -2.43 6.21
CA ARG A 64 -10.66 -2.77 7.61
C ARG A 64 -9.42 -3.27 8.34
N PHE A 65 -8.64 -4.15 7.70
CA PHE A 65 -7.39 -4.62 8.28
C PHE A 65 -6.41 -3.46 8.56
N GLY A 66 -6.21 -2.56 7.61
CA GLY A 66 -5.38 -1.37 7.78
C GLY A 66 -5.86 -0.45 8.90
N PHE A 67 -7.17 -0.22 9.00
CA PHE A 67 -7.77 0.57 10.08
C PHE A 67 -7.53 -0.05 11.45
N GLU A 68 -7.70 -1.37 11.61
CA GLU A 68 -7.39 -2.05 12.87
C GLU A 68 -5.90 -1.94 13.23
N GLN A 69 -5.00 -2.06 12.23
CA GLN A 69 -3.56 -1.85 12.47
C GLN A 69 -3.27 -0.40 12.90
N ALA A 70 -3.92 0.59 12.28
CA ALA A 70 -3.74 1.99 12.65
C ALA A 70 -4.25 2.26 14.07
N ARG A 71 -5.43 1.72 14.43
CA ARG A 71 -6.04 1.85 15.76
C ARG A 71 -5.14 1.29 16.87
N ALA A 72 -4.42 0.20 16.60
CA ALA A 72 -3.45 -0.41 17.51
C ALA A 72 -2.10 0.34 17.60
N ARG A 73 -1.89 1.35 16.74
CA ARG A 73 -0.66 2.13 16.62
C ARG A 73 -0.91 3.59 16.97
N ARG A 74 -0.48 4.55 16.13
CA ARG A 74 -0.63 5.99 16.36
C ARG A 74 -1.97 6.54 15.86
N LYS A 75 -2.89 5.66 15.48
CA LYS A 75 -4.24 6.00 14.97
C LYS A 75 -4.21 6.89 13.73
N LYS A 76 -3.23 6.68 12.84
CA LYS A 76 -3.12 7.37 11.55
C LYS A 76 -3.06 6.38 10.40
N LEU A 77 -3.92 6.59 9.41
CA LEU A 77 -4.00 5.78 8.19
C LEU A 77 -3.86 6.67 6.95
N ALA A 78 -2.89 6.34 6.12
CA ALA A 78 -2.70 6.90 4.80
C ALA A 78 -3.26 5.94 3.74
N SER A 79 -4.37 6.31 3.10
CA SER A 79 -4.94 5.59 1.96
C SER A 79 -4.28 6.08 0.67
N VAL A 80 -3.59 5.18 -0.03
CA VAL A 80 -2.87 5.50 -1.27
C VAL A 80 -3.78 5.34 -2.46
N THR A 81 -3.81 6.34 -3.33
CA THR A 81 -4.72 6.41 -4.49
C THR A 81 -4.01 7.00 -5.71
N LYS A 82 -4.66 6.93 -6.88
CA LYS A 82 -4.35 7.77 -8.04
C LYS A 82 -5.62 8.12 -8.80
N SER A 83 -6.68 8.44 -8.06
CA SER A 83 -8.05 8.68 -8.58
C SER A 83 -8.18 9.81 -9.59
N ASN A 84 -7.20 10.72 -9.67
CA ASN A 84 -7.15 11.74 -10.72
C ASN A 84 -6.86 11.15 -12.13
N ALA A 85 -6.12 10.03 -12.20
CA ALA A 85 -5.78 9.34 -13.45
C ALA A 85 -6.56 8.01 -13.61
N GLN A 86 -6.66 7.22 -12.55
CA GLN A 86 -7.39 5.95 -12.52
C GLN A 86 -8.83 6.17 -12.05
N LYS A 87 -9.67 6.66 -12.97
CA LYS A 87 -11.03 7.16 -12.69
C LYS A 87 -12.06 6.09 -12.27
N HIS A 88 -11.73 4.81 -12.44
CA HIS A 88 -12.62 3.71 -12.07
C HIS A 88 -12.13 3.02 -10.79
N SER A 89 -10.99 2.33 -10.86
CA SER A 89 -10.45 1.57 -9.73
C SER A 89 -10.13 2.43 -8.51
N MET A 90 -9.42 3.55 -8.69
CA MET A 90 -8.97 4.35 -7.54
C MET A 90 -10.04 5.30 -7.00
N VAL A 91 -11.00 5.71 -7.83
CA VAL A 91 -12.21 6.40 -7.34
C VAL A 91 -13.03 5.44 -6.49
N PHE A 92 -13.24 4.21 -6.96
CA PHE A 92 -13.89 3.14 -6.20
C PHE A 92 -13.16 2.83 -4.89
N TRP A 93 -11.83 2.72 -4.91
CA TRP A 93 -11.00 2.58 -3.71
C TRP A 93 -11.26 3.72 -2.71
N ASP A 94 -11.22 4.97 -3.17
CA ASP A 94 -11.46 6.14 -2.32
C ASP A 94 -12.88 6.16 -1.74
N GLU A 95 -13.89 5.69 -2.48
CA GLU A 95 -15.26 5.53 -1.98
C GLU A 95 -15.35 4.49 -0.87
N VAL A 96 -14.79 3.29 -1.07
CA VAL A 96 -14.78 2.23 -0.06
C VAL A 96 -14.01 2.66 1.18
N THR A 97 -12.87 3.35 1.02
CA THR A 97 -12.12 3.91 2.17
C THR A 97 -12.99 4.86 2.99
N ARG A 98 -13.72 5.79 2.34
CA ARG A 98 -14.63 6.73 3.05
C ARG A 98 -15.80 6.02 3.73
N GLU A 99 -16.31 4.95 3.14
CA GLU A 99 -17.37 4.14 3.74
C GLU A 99 -16.88 3.44 4.99
N VAL A 100 -15.75 2.72 4.91
CA VAL A 100 -15.15 2.01 6.05
C VAL A 100 -14.72 2.98 7.15
N ALA A 101 -14.17 4.15 6.81
CA ALA A 101 -13.74 5.16 7.78
C ALA A 101 -14.82 5.56 8.79
N LYS A 102 -16.11 5.45 8.43
CA LYS A 102 -17.25 5.73 9.33
C LYS A 102 -17.27 4.81 10.55
N ASP A 103 -16.77 3.59 10.43
CA ASP A 103 -16.67 2.61 11.52
C ASP A 103 -15.43 2.84 12.42
N TYR A 104 -14.56 3.78 12.03
CA TYR A 104 -13.26 4.05 12.65
C TYR A 104 -13.05 5.53 12.96
N ALA A 105 -14.03 6.16 13.61
CA ALA A 105 -14.00 7.59 13.93
C ALA A 105 -12.82 8.03 14.81
N ASP A 106 -12.13 7.10 15.47
CA ASP A 106 -10.94 7.36 16.28
C ASP A 106 -9.61 7.29 15.50
N VAL A 107 -9.64 6.96 14.21
CA VAL A 107 -8.47 6.91 13.33
C VAL A 107 -8.47 8.10 12.37
N GLU A 108 -7.38 8.87 12.38
CA GLU A 108 -7.14 9.95 11.40
C GLU A 108 -6.83 9.35 10.03
N VAL A 109 -7.61 9.71 9.00
CA VAL A 109 -7.44 9.21 7.64
C VAL A 109 -6.98 10.33 6.72
N SER A 110 -5.88 10.09 5.99
CA SER A 110 -5.40 10.95 4.91
C SER A 110 -5.41 10.20 3.59
N HIS A 111 -5.81 10.87 2.50
CA HIS A 111 -5.68 10.34 1.15
C HIS A 111 -4.45 10.96 0.49
N TYR A 112 -3.59 10.12 -0.06
CA TYR A 112 -2.42 10.59 -0.80
C TYR A 112 -2.39 9.97 -2.19
N HIS A 113 -2.07 10.78 -3.19
CA HIS A 113 -1.66 10.23 -4.47
C HIS A 113 -0.34 9.47 -4.34
N ILE A 114 -0.18 8.38 -5.09
CA ILE A 114 1.00 7.49 -5.02
C ILE A 114 2.34 8.26 -5.18
N ASP A 115 2.40 9.24 -6.06
CA ASP A 115 3.56 10.12 -6.24
C ASP A 115 3.81 11.02 -5.01
N ALA A 116 2.76 11.61 -4.45
CA ALA A 116 2.88 12.46 -3.27
C ALA A 116 3.31 11.68 -2.02
N ILE A 117 2.80 10.47 -1.80
CA ILE A 117 3.21 9.65 -0.65
C ILE A 117 4.61 9.08 -0.82
N ALA A 118 5.01 8.71 -2.04
CA ALA A 118 6.39 8.29 -2.32
C ALA A 118 7.39 9.41 -1.97
N ALA A 119 7.09 10.66 -2.37
CA ALA A 119 7.89 11.82 -1.97
C ALA A 119 7.87 12.02 -0.44
N ARG A 120 6.72 11.84 0.21
CA ARG A 120 6.58 12.00 1.66
C ARG A 120 7.37 10.96 2.46
N MET A 121 7.47 9.73 1.98
CA MET A 121 8.32 8.70 2.60
C MET A 121 9.81 9.10 2.63
N VAL A 122 10.25 9.94 1.70
CA VAL A 122 11.64 10.45 1.66
C VAL A 122 11.77 11.73 2.48
N LEU A 123 10.83 12.65 2.34
CA LEU A 123 10.93 14.01 2.89
C LEU A 123 10.50 14.13 4.35
N ALA A 124 9.54 13.31 4.79
CA ALA A 124 8.96 13.35 6.14
C ALA A 124 8.42 11.97 6.56
N PRO A 125 9.24 10.90 6.56
CA PRO A 125 8.80 9.55 6.92
C PRO A 125 8.21 9.44 8.32
N GLU A 126 8.68 10.25 9.27
CA GLU A 126 8.19 10.32 10.65
C GLU A 126 6.72 10.78 10.75
N SER A 127 6.20 11.44 9.71
CA SER A 127 4.81 11.87 9.65
C SER A 127 3.82 10.76 9.31
N LEU A 128 4.30 9.60 8.85
CA LEU A 128 3.49 8.46 8.40
C LEU A 128 3.39 7.40 9.50
N ASP A 129 2.30 6.63 9.54
CA ASP A 129 2.13 5.48 10.46
C ASP A 129 1.71 4.22 9.71
N VAL A 130 0.42 4.06 9.39
CA VAL A 130 -0.06 2.94 8.57
C VAL A 130 -0.35 3.43 7.15
N ILE A 131 0.19 2.74 6.16
CA ILE A 131 -0.05 3.01 4.74
C ILE A 131 -0.84 1.84 4.18
N VAL A 132 -2.01 2.08 3.60
CA VAL A 132 -2.80 1.06 2.88
C VAL A 132 -2.77 1.36 1.40
N ALA A 133 -2.37 0.39 0.60
CA ALA A 133 -2.17 0.55 -0.84
C ALA A 133 -2.68 -0.66 -1.63
N SER A 134 -3.00 -0.44 -2.91
CA SER A 134 -3.27 -1.50 -3.88
C SER A 134 -2.04 -2.40 -4.08
N ASN A 135 -2.19 -3.45 -4.88
CA ASN A 135 -1.13 -4.43 -5.08
C ASN A 135 0.12 -3.80 -5.70
N LEU A 136 -0.02 -3.05 -6.80
CA LEU A 136 1.11 -2.38 -7.46
C LEU A 136 1.65 -1.20 -6.64
N PHE A 137 0.78 -0.38 -6.06
CA PHE A 137 1.24 0.76 -5.25
C PHE A 137 1.96 0.30 -3.98
N GLY A 138 1.45 -0.77 -3.36
CA GLY A 138 2.09 -1.42 -2.23
C GLY A 138 3.46 -1.94 -2.60
N ASP A 139 3.61 -2.62 -3.74
CA ASP A 139 4.90 -3.11 -4.26
C ASP A 139 5.97 -2.02 -4.29
N ILE A 140 5.64 -0.88 -4.92
CA ILE A 140 6.56 0.26 -5.06
C ILE A 140 6.90 0.88 -3.70
N LEU A 141 5.90 1.12 -2.86
CA LEU A 141 6.12 1.80 -1.58
C LEU A 141 6.90 0.92 -0.59
N THR A 142 6.76 -0.40 -0.68
CA THR A 142 7.50 -1.30 0.20
C THR A 142 8.98 -1.31 -0.13
N ASP A 143 9.35 -1.27 -1.42
CA ASP A 143 10.74 -1.15 -1.84
C ASP A 143 11.35 0.20 -1.42
N ILE A 144 10.58 1.30 -1.51
CA ILE A 144 11.00 2.60 -0.97
C ILE A 144 11.23 2.49 0.54
N GLY A 145 10.29 1.88 1.27
CA GLY A 145 10.38 1.65 2.71
C GLY A 145 11.64 0.88 3.11
N GLU A 146 11.98 -0.15 2.35
CA GLU A 146 13.19 -0.97 2.53
C GLU A 146 14.47 -0.17 2.25
N ALA A 147 14.46 0.67 1.21
CA ALA A 147 15.60 1.54 0.92
C ALA A 147 15.85 2.55 2.05
N ILE A 148 14.81 3.18 2.59
CA ILE A 148 14.96 4.26 3.58
C ILE A 148 15.30 3.77 5.00
N GLN A 149 15.03 2.50 5.34
CA GLN A 149 15.32 1.94 6.66
C GLN A 149 16.77 1.48 6.89
N GLY A 150 17.64 1.64 5.89
CA GLY A 150 19.03 1.15 5.93
C GLY A 150 19.32 0.01 4.95
N GLY A 151 18.38 -0.31 4.05
CA GLY A 151 18.54 -1.26 2.96
C GLY A 151 17.72 -2.55 3.08
N LEU A 152 17.68 -3.31 1.98
CA LEU A 152 16.93 -4.57 1.81
C LEU A 152 17.24 -5.63 2.88
N GLY A 153 18.44 -5.62 3.48
CA GLY A 153 18.84 -6.59 4.51
C GLY A 153 18.01 -6.53 5.81
N TYR A 154 17.25 -5.45 6.02
CA TYR A 154 16.38 -5.27 7.19
C TYR A 154 14.89 -5.50 6.86
N ALA A 155 14.58 -5.84 5.60
CA ALA A 155 13.22 -6.03 5.15
C ALA A 155 12.59 -7.28 5.78
N ALA A 156 11.42 -7.12 6.40
CA ALA A 156 10.59 -8.23 6.84
C ALA A 156 9.25 -8.19 6.10
N SER A 157 8.67 -9.37 5.89
CA SER A 157 7.37 -9.47 5.22
C SER A 157 6.44 -10.45 5.86
N ALA A 158 5.15 -10.22 5.70
CA ALA A 158 4.15 -11.22 6.05
C ALA A 158 2.97 -11.16 5.08
N TYR A 159 2.61 -12.30 4.51
CA TYR A 159 1.40 -12.54 3.75
C TYR A 159 0.38 -13.14 4.70
N ILE A 160 -0.45 -12.27 5.25
CA ILE A 160 -1.40 -12.62 6.30
C ILE A 160 -2.72 -13.05 5.67
N ASN A 161 -3.23 -14.19 6.13
CA ASN A 161 -4.64 -14.53 5.96
C ASN A 161 -5.42 -14.11 7.22
N PRO A 162 -6.14 -12.98 7.21
CA PRO A 162 -6.72 -12.41 8.42
C PRO A 162 -7.78 -13.30 9.08
N ASP A 163 -8.51 -14.10 8.30
CA ASP A 163 -9.57 -14.98 8.80
C ASP A 163 -9.03 -16.33 9.35
N ARG A 164 -7.72 -16.57 9.19
CA ARG A 164 -7.00 -17.77 9.65
C ARG A 164 -7.54 -19.09 9.10
N SER A 165 -8.28 -19.07 7.99
CA SER A 165 -8.74 -20.27 7.28
C SER A 165 -7.60 -21.04 6.60
N ALA A 166 -6.46 -20.38 6.40
CA ALA A 166 -5.25 -20.93 5.78
C ALA A 166 -4.00 -20.34 6.47
N PRO A 167 -2.85 -21.03 6.44
CA PRO A 167 -1.62 -20.54 7.05
C PRO A 167 -1.17 -19.22 6.42
N SER A 168 -0.67 -18.31 7.26
CA SER A 168 0.06 -17.12 6.81
C SER A 168 1.51 -17.47 6.49
N MET A 169 2.15 -16.68 5.63
CA MET A 169 3.57 -16.83 5.25
C MET A 169 4.37 -15.62 5.75
N PHE A 170 5.57 -15.86 6.28
CA PHE A 170 6.46 -14.85 6.86
C PHE A 170 7.85 -14.95 6.21
#